data_AF-A0A6B0SBV4-F1
#
_entry.id   AF-A0A6B0SBV4-F1
#
_cell.length_a   1.000
_cell.length_b   1.000
_cell.length_c   1.000
_cell.angle_alpha   90.00
_cell.angle_beta   90.00
_cell.angle_gamma   90.00
#
_symmetry.space_group_name_H-M   'P 1'
#
loop_
_entity.id
_entity.type
_entity.pdbx_description
1 polymer ?
#
loop_
_entity_poly.entity_id
_entity_poly.type
_entity_poly.pdbx_seq_one_letter_code
_entity_poly.pdbx_strand_id
1 'polypeptide(L)'
;MNSSPSLVPGRLMVAGINLSENLEFVRVHLAWSLEKLTQWGLPYLCAWVRGQCPGSATRRTNTVAGEFIWADGFVGDVIGLNWKLLGVEGRRM
;
A
#
# COMPACT_ATOMS: atom_id res chain seq x y z
N MET A 1 18.38 -0.92 -35.33
CA MET A 1 17.10 -0.67 -34.63
C MET A 1 17.20 -1.37 -33.28
N ASN A 2 17.48 -0.61 -32.22
CA ASN A 2 17.64 -1.15 -30.87
C ASN A 2 16.27 -1.15 -30.20
N SER A 3 15.75 -2.34 -29.94
CA SER A 3 14.47 -2.53 -29.24
C SER A 3 14.65 -2.16 -27.77
N SER A 4 13.94 -1.13 -27.32
CA SER A 4 13.73 -0.80 -25.92
C SER A 4 13.21 -2.02 -25.15
N PRO A 5 13.64 -2.25 -23.89
CA PRO A 5 13.08 -3.34 -23.09
C PRO A 5 11.60 -3.04 -22.83
N SER A 6 10.74 -3.90 -23.34
CA SER A 6 9.31 -3.84 -23.08
C SER A 6 9.07 -4.10 -21.59
N LEU A 7 8.63 -3.07 -20.87
CA LEU A 7 7.92 -3.24 -19.61
C LEU A 7 6.71 -4.13 -19.91
N VAL A 8 6.74 -5.40 -19.50
CA VAL A 8 5.60 -6.30 -19.65
C VAL A 8 4.51 -5.81 -18.69
N PRO A 9 3.38 -5.28 -19.19
CA PRO A 9 2.30 -4.81 -18.32
C PRO A 9 1.75 -5.99 -17.53
N GLY A 10 1.76 -5.89 -16.20
CA GLY A 10 1.13 -6.87 -15.31
C GLY A 10 2.05 -7.71 -14.43
N ARG A 11 3.38 -7.57 -14.46
CA ARG A 11 4.25 -8.36 -13.53
C ARG A 11 4.50 -7.70 -12.17
N LEU A 12 4.39 -6.37 -12.09
CA LEU A 12 4.64 -5.57 -10.90
C LEU A 12 3.48 -4.59 -10.73
N MET A 13 2.87 -4.60 -9.55
CA MET A 13 1.94 -3.55 -9.11
C MET A 13 2.58 -2.83 -7.94
N VAL A 14 2.67 -1.51 -8.04
CA VAL A 14 3.06 -0.65 -6.93
C VAL A 14 1.87 0.23 -6.61
N ALA A 15 1.36 0.10 -5.39
CA ALA A 15 0.35 1.01 -4.85
C ALA A 15 1.00 1.78 -3.70
N GLY A 16 0.93 3.10 -3.76
CA GLY A 16 1.41 3.94 -2.69
C GLY A 16 0.38 5.02 -2.39
N ILE A 17 0.18 5.30 -1.11
CA ILE A 17 -0.36 6.60 -0.71
C ILE A 17 0.85 7.52 -0.55
N ASN A 18 0.97 8.46 -1.47
CA ASN A 18 1.85 9.60 -1.29
C ASN A 18 0.91 10.76 -0.97
N LEU A 19 0.75 11.05 0.32
CA LEU A 19 -0.11 12.13 0.77
C LEU A 19 0.64 13.44 0.53
N SER A 20 0.66 13.88 -0.73
CA SER A 20 1.05 15.25 -1.07
C SER A 20 -0.11 16.17 -0.70
N GLU A 21 0.12 17.02 0.28
CA GLU A 21 -0.83 18.04 0.68
C GLU A 21 -1.23 18.91 -0.53
N ASN A 22 -2.54 19.08 -0.78
CA ASN A 22 -3.01 20.10 -1.70
C ASN A 22 -2.89 21.46 -1.00
N LEU A 23 -2.54 22.51 -1.75
CA LEU A 23 -2.47 23.90 -1.30
C LEU A 23 -3.68 24.33 -0.46
N GLU A 24 -4.90 23.88 -0.79
CA GLU A 24 -6.09 24.15 0.02
C GLU A 24 -6.01 23.53 1.42
N PHE A 25 -5.54 22.29 1.53
CA PHE A 25 -5.37 21.62 2.80
C PHE A 25 -4.28 22.29 3.65
N VAL A 26 -3.13 22.62 3.04
CA VAL A 26 -2.05 23.36 3.73
C VAL A 26 -2.57 24.69 4.27
N ARG A 27 -3.37 25.43 3.48
CA ARG A 27 -3.92 26.73 3.85
C ARG A 27 -4.78 26.70 5.11
N VAL A 28 -5.58 25.64 5.30
CA VAL A 28 -6.48 25.52 6.46
C VAL A 28 -5.86 24.74 7.64
N HIS A 29 -4.75 24.01 7.42
CA HIS A 29 -4.08 23.21 8.44
C HIS A 29 -2.60 23.58 8.63
N LEU A 30 -2.31 24.88 8.76
CA LEU A 30 -0.94 25.43 8.86
C LEU A 30 -0.08 24.86 10.00
N ALA A 31 -0.69 24.26 11.03
CA ALA A 31 -0.01 23.65 12.18
C ALA A 31 0.08 22.11 12.12
N TRP A 32 -0.38 21.50 11.04
CA TRP A 32 -0.29 20.05 10.86
C TRP A 32 1.05 19.68 10.22
N SER A 33 1.70 18.67 10.77
CA SER A 33 2.87 18.04 10.15
C SER A 33 2.41 17.01 9.12
N LEU A 34 3.27 16.71 8.15
CA LEU A 34 3.07 15.59 7.22
C LEU A 34 2.83 14.28 7.99
N GLU A 35 3.54 14.09 9.10
CA GLU A 35 3.33 12.95 10.00
C GLU A 35 1.89 12.88 10.54
N LYS A 36 1.34 13.99 11.05
CA LYS A 36 -0.05 14.04 11.56
C LYS A 36 -1.07 13.75 10.46
N LEU A 37 -0.85 14.30 9.28
CA LEU A 37 -1.70 14.05 8.12
C LEU A 37 -1.67 12.57 7.73
N THR A 38 -0.48 11.99 7.63
CA THR A 38 -0.30 10.60 7.24
C THR A 38 -0.88 9.65 8.28
N GLN A 39 -0.70 9.94 9.58
CA GLN A 39 -1.34 9.21 10.67
C GLN A 39 -2.88 9.31 10.60
N TRP A 40 -3.43 10.48 10.27
CA TRP A 40 -4.88 10.63 10.09
C TRP A 40 -5.42 9.80 8.90
N GLY A 41 -4.64 9.69 7.82
CA GLY A 41 -4.98 8.88 6.64
C GLY A 41 -4.75 7.37 6.83
N LEU A 42 -3.93 6.97 7.80
CA LEU A 42 -3.46 5.59 7.97
C LEU A 42 -4.59 4.56 8.17
N PRO A 43 -5.65 4.81 8.97
CA PRO A 43 -6.75 3.86 9.12
C PRO A 43 -7.48 3.55 7.80
N TYR A 44 -7.65 4.55 6.94
CA TYR A 44 -8.27 4.38 5.61
C TYR A 44 -7.39 3.54 4.69
N LEU A 45 -6.09 3.79 4.72
CA LEU A 45 -5.11 3.00 3.98
C LEU A 45 -5.10 1.55 4.49
N CYS A 46 -5.09 1.31 5.80
CA CYS A 46 -5.19 -0.04 6.38
C CYS A 46 -6.48 -0.75 5.95
N ALA A 47 -7.62 -0.05 5.99
CA ALA A 47 -8.89 -0.62 5.53
C ALA A 47 -8.84 -0.99 4.03
N TRP A 48 -8.26 -0.13 3.20
CA TRP A 48 -8.06 -0.41 1.78
C TRP A 48 -7.14 -1.61 1.56
N VAL A 49 -6.01 -1.70 2.28
CA VAL A 49 -5.07 -2.83 2.21
C VAL A 49 -5.77 -4.12 2.61
N ARG A 50 -6.49 -4.16 3.74
CA ARG A 50 -7.26 -5.33 4.19
C ARG A 50 -8.30 -5.77 3.18
N GLY A 51 -8.84 -4.86 2.38
CA GLY A 51 -9.78 -5.17 1.29
C GLY A 51 -9.14 -5.81 0.05
N GLN A 52 -7.82 -5.70 -0.12
CA GLN A 52 -7.15 -6.21 -1.33
C GLN A 52 -7.15 -7.75 -1.38
N CYS A 53 -7.33 -8.31 -2.57
CA CYS A 53 -7.19 -9.73 -2.84
C CYS A 53 -6.05 -9.93 -3.85
N PRO A 54 -4.88 -10.43 -3.41
CA PRO A 54 -3.79 -10.73 -4.33
C PRO A 54 -4.22 -11.78 -5.36
N GLY A 55 -3.84 -11.58 -6.62
CA GLY A 55 -4.10 -12.55 -7.67
C GLY A 55 -3.31 -13.84 -7.48
N SER A 56 -3.85 -14.97 -7.92
CA SER A 56 -3.25 -16.32 -7.77
C SER A 56 -2.03 -16.59 -8.68
N ALA A 57 -1.62 -15.61 -9.48
CA ALA A 57 -0.51 -15.79 -10.42
C ALA A 57 0.82 -15.93 -9.69
N THR A 58 1.54 -17.03 -9.95
CA THR A 58 2.86 -17.29 -9.37
C THR A 58 3.88 -16.27 -9.85
N ARG A 59 4.84 -15.92 -8.98
CA ARG A 59 5.95 -14.97 -9.24
C ARG A 59 5.52 -13.51 -9.51
N ARG A 60 4.37 -13.07 -9.01
CA ARG A 60 4.02 -11.64 -8.98
C ARG A 60 4.36 -11.04 -7.63
N THR A 61 5.08 -9.92 -7.64
CA THR A 61 5.37 -9.13 -6.44
C THR A 61 4.53 -7.87 -6.53
N ASN A 62 3.68 -7.64 -5.53
CA ASN A 62 2.98 -6.38 -5.35
C ASN A 62 3.65 -5.63 -4.21
N THR A 63 3.93 -4.35 -4.40
CA THR A 63 4.53 -3.49 -3.38
C THR A 63 3.48 -2.50 -2.91
N VAL A 64 3.26 -2.44 -1.60
CA VAL A 64 2.47 -1.37 -0.97
C VAL A 64 3.43 -0.44 -0.24
N ALA A 65 3.43 0.84 -0.63
CA ALA A 65 4.26 1.86 -0.02
C ALA A 65 3.41 2.82 0.82
N GLY A 66 3.95 3.27 1.94
CA GLY A 66 3.36 4.30 2.78
C GLY A 66 4.43 5.01 3.58
N GLU A 67 4.15 6.24 4.00
CA GLU A 67 5.00 7.00 4.92
C GLU A 67 4.54 6.78 6.37
N PHE A 68 5.45 6.94 7.34
CA PHE A 68 5.15 6.87 8.79
C PHE A 68 4.37 5.60 9.23
N ILE A 69 4.64 4.46 8.59
CA ILE A 69 3.89 3.20 8.70
C ILE A 69 4.10 2.41 10.00
N TRP A 70 4.75 2.98 11.01
CA TRP A 70 5.01 2.27 12.26
C TRP A 70 3.74 2.10 13.11
N ALA A 71 2.70 2.89 12.84
CA ALA A 71 1.43 2.88 13.57
C ALA A 71 0.41 1.87 12.99
N ASP A 72 -0.61 1.55 13.78
CA ASP A 72 -1.87 0.88 13.38
C ASP A 72 -1.79 -0.47 12.65
N GLY A 73 -0.65 -1.16 12.74
CA GLY A 73 -0.51 -2.52 12.21
C GLY A 73 -0.48 -2.59 10.68
N PHE A 74 -0.25 -1.47 9.98
CA PHE A 74 -0.21 -1.41 8.52
C PHE A 74 0.73 -2.45 7.89
N VAL A 75 1.94 -2.59 8.43
CA VAL A 75 2.92 -3.60 7.96
C VAL A 75 2.34 -5.02 8.12
N GLY A 76 1.65 -5.28 9.21
CA GLY A 76 0.96 -6.54 9.46
C GLY A 76 -0.17 -6.80 8.46
N ASP A 77 -0.95 -5.78 8.10
CA ASP A 77 -1.99 -5.89 7.07
C ASP A 77 -1.40 -6.22 5.70
N VAL A 78 -0.28 -5.58 5.33
CA VAL A 78 0.42 -5.86 4.07
C VAL A 78 0.98 -7.28 4.03
N ILE A 79 1.63 -7.73 5.11
CA ILE A 79 2.09 -9.13 5.24
C ILE A 79 0.88 -10.08 5.16
N GLY A 80 -0.21 -9.71 5.83
CA GLY A 80 -1.43 -10.50 5.95
C GLY A 80 -2.12 -10.80 4.62
N LEU A 81 -1.88 -9.98 3.59
CA LEU A 81 -2.33 -10.26 2.23
C LEU A 81 -1.76 -11.57 1.67
N ASN A 82 -0.53 -11.94 2.04
CA ASN A 82 0.06 -13.20 1.57
C ASN A 82 -0.67 -14.42 2.13
N TRP A 83 -1.25 -14.33 3.33
CA TRP A 83 -2.06 -15.43 3.89
C TRP A 83 -3.30 -15.73 3.04
N LYS A 84 -3.84 -14.72 2.33
CA LYS A 84 -4.99 -14.93 1.42
C LYS A 84 -4.65 -15.80 0.22
N LEU A 85 -3.38 -15.84 -0.19
CA LEU A 85 -2.90 -16.73 -1.26
C LEU A 85 -2.83 -18.19 -0.81
N LEU A 86 -2.67 -18.43 0.49
CA LEU A 86 -2.54 -19.77 1.07
C LEU A 86 -3.90 -20.40 1.48
N GLY A 87 -5.01 -19.69 1.27
CA GLY A 87 -6.34 -20.19 1.62
C GLY A 87 -6.60 -20.28 3.13
N VAL A 88 -7.52 -21.17 3.55
CA VAL A 88 -7.93 -21.31 4.98
C VAL A 88 -6.84 -21.97 5.83
N GLU A 89 -5.99 -22.82 5.25
CA GLU A 89 -4.93 -23.54 5.98
C GLU A 89 -3.75 -22.64 6.38
N GLY A 90 -3.41 -21.64 5.56
CA GLY A 90 -2.33 -20.70 5.88
C GLY A 90 -2.63 -19.76 7.06
N ARG A 91 -3.89 -19.63 7.49
CA ARG A 91 -4.28 -18.74 8.61
C ARG A 91 -4.12 -19.36 10.02
N ARG A 92 -3.67 -20.61 10.11
CA ARG A 92 -3.50 -21.36 11.37
C ARG A 92 -2.04 -21.58 11.78
N MET A 93 -1.08 -21.15 10.95
CA MET A 93 0.36 -21.13 11.26
C MET A 93 0.74 -19.76 11.83
#